data_AF-A0AAX2FGE6-F1
#
_entry.id   AF-A0AAX2FGE6-F1
#
_cell.length_a   1.000
_cell.length_b   1.000
_cell.length_c   1.000
_cell.angle_alpha   90.00
_cell.angle_beta   90.00
_cell.angle_gamma   90.00
#
_symmetry.space_group_name_H-M   'P 1'
#
loop_
_entity.id
_entity.type
_entity.pdbx_description
1 polymer ?
#
loop_
_entity_poly.entity_id
_entity_poly.type
_entity_poly.pdbx_seq_one_letter_code
_entity_poly.pdbx_strand_id
1 'polypeptide(L)'
;MLRDLFVNTTIIISFIFVGGQLLRDKPLKEGFSFLQKCVIGIFTGILGVLLMHFGVHIEDIMLDLRYLAVILAIIVGGPVASSITVTIILITRLIFTEYSLASELACYTILLSGIGVIFIARIQTSITLKLVWLHVYCLSILIVPMYILFNDISVVVLYLISSITTGYITFVSTNYVLQSNELFQKMKQYATIDALTGLGNVRQFDLEMNRHISNKNMKNDSLCLLLIDIDHFKYVNDTYGHPAGDEVLKQVGCILRETSQFPDLAFRKGGEEFALLIPNKGLAYGICMGEQIRTVVESHPFQLLDGTKIKITVSVGVSEYEGSSEQFIQAADDALYYSKRNGRNKVSSAS
;
A
#
# COMPACT_ATOMS: atom_id res chain seq x y z
N MET A 1 -27.17 11.07 -26.55
CA MET A 1 -25.83 10.65 -27.00
C MET A 1 -24.67 11.33 -26.26
N LEU A 2 -24.34 12.61 -26.50
CA LEU A 2 -23.19 13.27 -25.83
C LEU A 2 -23.32 13.32 -24.31
N ARG A 3 -24.53 13.60 -23.79
CA ARG A 3 -24.83 13.55 -22.35
C ARG A 3 -24.56 12.17 -21.76
N ASP A 4 -25.03 11.11 -22.40
CA ASP A 4 -24.93 9.74 -21.88
C ASP A 4 -23.48 9.22 -21.98
N LEU A 5 -22.76 9.64 -23.03
CA LEU A 5 -21.32 9.40 -23.14
C LEU A 5 -20.54 10.07 -22.00
N PHE A 6 -20.89 11.31 -21.67
CA PHE A 6 -20.30 12.03 -20.54
C PHE A 6 -20.57 11.29 -19.22
N VAL A 7 -21.82 10.86 -18.99
CA VAL A 7 -22.19 10.05 -17.81
C VAL A 7 -21.37 8.76 -17.72
N ASN A 8 -21.25 8.00 -18.81
CA ASN A 8 -20.45 6.77 -18.83
C ASN A 8 -18.97 7.03 -18.55
N THR A 9 -18.42 8.11 -19.11
CA THR A 9 -17.04 8.52 -18.85
C THR A 9 -16.85 8.86 -17.37
N THR A 10 -17.78 9.60 -16.75
CA THR A 10 -17.74 9.92 -15.32
C THR A 10 -17.82 8.66 -14.46
N ILE A 11 -18.72 7.72 -14.78
CA ILE A 11 -18.85 6.44 -14.06
C ILE A 11 -17.53 5.68 -14.08
N ILE A 12 -16.89 5.56 -15.24
CA ILE A 12 -15.59 4.87 -15.39
C ILE A 12 -14.53 5.54 -14.53
N ILE A 13 -14.40 6.88 -14.62
CA ILE A 13 -13.43 7.63 -13.83
C ILE A 13 -13.66 7.39 -12.33
N SER A 14 -14.90 7.51 -11.85
CA SER A 14 -15.25 7.28 -10.44
C SER A 14 -14.85 5.87 -9.98
N PHE A 15 -15.13 4.83 -10.78
CA PHE A 15 -14.73 3.46 -10.45
C PHE A 15 -13.22 3.28 -10.41
N ILE A 16 -12.48 3.87 -11.36
CA ILE A 16 -11.01 3.82 -11.37
C ILE A 16 -10.44 4.45 -10.10
N PHE A 17 -10.95 5.62 -9.70
CA PHE A 17 -10.47 6.32 -8.50
C PHE A 17 -10.82 5.56 -7.22
N VAL A 18 -12.08 5.12 -7.06
CA VAL A 18 -12.51 4.36 -5.87
C VAL A 18 -11.75 3.03 -5.77
N GLY A 19 -11.67 2.28 -6.87
CA GLY A 19 -10.91 1.02 -6.92
C GLY A 19 -9.42 1.24 -6.66
N GLY A 20 -8.85 2.32 -7.19
CA GLY A 20 -7.48 2.74 -6.95
C GLY A 20 -7.17 2.99 -5.47
N GLN A 21 -8.06 3.68 -4.76
CA GLN A 21 -7.90 3.94 -3.33
C GLN A 21 -7.99 2.64 -2.51
N LEU A 22 -8.94 1.74 -2.82
CA LEU A 22 -9.09 0.45 -2.15
C LEU A 22 -7.87 -0.48 -2.31
N LEU A 23 -7.09 -0.28 -3.38
CA LEU A 23 -5.88 -1.03 -3.67
C LEU A 23 -4.59 -0.29 -3.28
N ARG A 24 -4.68 0.92 -2.74
CA ARG A 24 -3.53 1.82 -2.49
C ARG A 24 -2.43 1.20 -1.63
N ASP A 25 -2.80 0.45 -0.59
CA ASP A 25 -1.86 -0.14 0.37
C ASP A 25 -1.35 -1.54 -0.02
N LYS A 26 -1.74 -2.06 -1.19
CA LYS A 26 -1.37 -3.42 -1.62
C LYS A 26 -0.22 -3.35 -2.64
N PRO A 27 0.85 -4.15 -2.47
CA PRO A 27 1.96 -4.14 -3.41
C PRO A 27 1.50 -4.65 -4.78
N LEU A 28 1.60 -3.81 -5.81
CA LEU A 28 1.27 -4.20 -7.20
C LEU A 28 2.30 -5.19 -7.79
N LYS A 29 3.51 -5.25 -7.22
CA LYS A 29 4.63 -6.07 -7.72
C LYS A 29 4.57 -7.54 -7.28
N GLU A 30 3.98 -7.82 -6.12
CA GLU A 30 3.65 -9.18 -5.69
C GLU A 30 2.20 -9.42 -6.11
N GLY A 31 2.02 -10.05 -7.27
CA GLY A 31 0.72 -10.12 -7.94
C GLY A 31 -0.45 -10.45 -7.00
N PHE A 32 -1.61 -9.84 -7.25
CA PHE A 32 -2.80 -9.99 -6.41
C PHE A 32 -3.13 -11.46 -6.08
N SER A 33 -3.48 -11.71 -4.81
CA SER A 33 -4.02 -13.00 -4.35
C SER A 33 -5.29 -13.37 -5.13
N PHE A 34 -5.64 -14.64 -5.13
CA PHE A 34 -6.84 -15.12 -5.83
C PHE A 34 -8.11 -14.36 -5.39
N LEU A 35 -8.30 -14.19 -4.08
CA LEU A 35 -9.44 -13.44 -3.54
C LEU A 35 -9.47 -11.99 -4.02
N GLN A 36 -8.31 -11.32 -4.07
CA GLN A 36 -8.22 -9.95 -4.56
C GLN A 36 -8.56 -9.85 -6.06
N LYS A 37 -8.13 -10.82 -6.87
CA LYS A 37 -8.52 -10.91 -8.29
C LYS A 37 -10.04 -11.11 -8.44
N CYS A 38 -10.65 -11.91 -7.57
CA CYS A 38 -12.11 -12.06 -7.54
C CYS A 38 -12.81 -10.74 -7.18
N VAL A 39 -12.34 -10.03 -6.14
CA VAL A 39 -12.90 -8.73 -5.75
C VAL A 39 -12.78 -7.71 -6.87
N ILE A 40 -11.61 -7.63 -7.54
CA ILE A 40 -11.42 -6.76 -8.71
C ILE A 40 -12.43 -7.12 -9.80
N GLY A 41 -12.57 -8.42 -10.13
CA GLY A 41 -13.50 -8.89 -11.14
C GLY A 41 -14.97 -8.59 -10.84
N ILE A 42 -15.39 -8.70 -9.57
CA ILE A 42 -16.75 -8.33 -9.13
C ILE A 42 -16.93 -6.81 -9.28
N PHE A 43 -15.97 -6.02 -8.82
CA PHE A 43 -16.01 -4.57 -8.88
C PHE A 43 -16.09 -4.05 -10.33
N THR A 44 -15.26 -4.58 -11.23
CA THR A 44 -15.33 -4.26 -12.66
C THR A 44 -16.56 -4.87 -13.34
N GLY A 45 -17.09 -5.99 -12.85
CA GLY A 45 -18.39 -6.53 -13.26
C GLY A 45 -19.54 -5.55 -12.98
N ILE A 46 -19.57 -4.99 -11.76
CA ILE A 46 -20.55 -3.95 -11.36
C ILE A 46 -20.39 -2.71 -12.25
N LEU A 47 -19.16 -2.28 -12.54
CA LEU A 47 -18.91 -1.20 -13.51
C LEU A 47 -19.54 -1.53 -14.87
N GLY A 48 -19.31 -2.73 -15.40
CA GLY A 48 -19.89 -3.15 -16.67
C GLY A 48 -21.42 -3.14 -16.68
N VAL A 49 -22.06 -3.53 -15.58
CA VAL A 49 -23.52 -3.47 -15.41
C VAL A 49 -24.02 -2.02 -15.35
N LEU A 50 -23.33 -1.13 -14.65
CA LEU A 50 -23.69 0.29 -14.60
C LEU A 50 -23.54 0.96 -15.97
N LEU A 51 -22.47 0.66 -16.70
CA LEU A 51 -22.30 1.18 -18.07
C LEU A 51 -23.38 0.69 -19.01
N MET A 52 -23.86 -0.54 -18.82
CA MET A 52 -25.02 -1.05 -19.53
C MET A 52 -26.29 -0.28 -19.14
N HIS A 53 -26.54 -0.06 -17.84
CA HIS A 53 -27.74 0.65 -17.38
C HIS A 53 -27.79 2.11 -17.84
N PHE A 54 -26.65 2.79 -17.87
CA PHE A 54 -26.50 4.17 -18.35
C PHE A 54 -26.06 4.24 -19.83
N GLY A 55 -26.39 3.21 -20.60
CA GLY A 55 -26.12 3.17 -22.04
C GLY A 55 -26.76 4.34 -22.79
N VAL A 56 -26.12 4.76 -23.87
CA VAL A 56 -26.65 5.67 -24.86
C VAL A 56 -27.81 4.98 -25.59
N HIS A 57 -29.03 5.51 -25.48
CA HIS A 57 -30.19 5.00 -26.22
C HIS A 57 -30.34 5.78 -27.53
N ILE A 58 -30.34 5.06 -28.66
CA ILE A 58 -30.68 5.59 -29.99
C ILE A 58 -31.85 4.76 -30.48
N GLU A 59 -33.02 5.40 -30.58
CA GLU A 59 -34.30 4.70 -30.82
C GLU A 59 -34.51 3.61 -29.76
N ASP A 60 -34.69 2.36 -30.16
CA ASP A 60 -34.87 1.20 -29.27
C ASP A 60 -33.57 0.43 -28.99
N ILE A 61 -32.43 0.90 -29.53
CA ILE A 61 -31.14 0.20 -29.42
C ILE A 61 -30.25 0.91 -28.41
N MET A 62 -29.73 0.13 -27.46
CA MET A 62 -28.85 0.62 -26.41
C MET A 62 -27.37 0.36 -26.76
N LEU A 63 -26.60 1.44 -26.82
CA LEU A 63 -25.15 1.48 -27.01
C LEU A 63 -24.47 1.73 -25.67
N ASP A 64 -23.44 0.95 -25.33
CA ASP A 64 -22.69 1.17 -24.10
C ASP A 64 -21.22 0.82 -24.26
N LEU A 65 -20.42 1.20 -23.25
CA LEU A 65 -18.96 1.06 -23.26
C LEU A 65 -18.48 -0.07 -22.35
N ARG A 66 -19.30 -1.12 -22.13
CA ARG A 66 -18.99 -2.19 -21.17
C ARG A 66 -17.69 -2.94 -21.45
N TYR A 67 -17.21 -2.95 -22.70
CA TYR A 67 -15.92 -3.56 -23.04
C TYR A 67 -14.74 -2.89 -22.31
N LEU A 68 -14.86 -1.60 -21.94
CA LEU A 68 -13.86 -0.89 -21.14
C LEU A 68 -13.75 -1.48 -19.73
N ALA A 69 -14.84 -2.00 -19.15
CA ALA A 69 -14.80 -2.68 -17.87
C ALA A 69 -14.01 -4.00 -17.96
N VAL A 70 -14.11 -4.72 -19.08
CA VAL A 70 -13.32 -5.93 -19.35
C VAL A 70 -11.84 -5.59 -19.52
N ILE A 71 -11.52 -4.51 -20.26
CA ILE A 71 -10.15 -4.00 -20.40
C ILE A 71 -9.57 -3.62 -19.02
N LEU A 72 -10.33 -2.92 -18.18
CA LEU A 72 -9.88 -2.56 -16.84
C LEU A 72 -9.62 -3.80 -15.98
N ALA A 73 -10.52 -4.80 -16.05
CA ALA A 73 -10.39 -6.05 -15.32
C ALA A 73 -9.13 -6.84 -15.69
N ILE A 74 -8.84 -6.97 -16.99
CA ILE A 74 -7.66 -7.72 -17.45
C ILE A 74 -6.34 -7.02 -17.09
N ILE A 75 -6.31 -5.69 -17.08
CA ILE A 75 -5.11 -4.91 -16.75
C ILE A 75 -4.81 -4.96 -15.25
N VAL A 76 -5.84 -4.76 -14.42
CA VAL A 76 -5.67 -4.65 -12.98
C VAL A 76 -5.64 -6.02 -12.32
N GLY A 77 -6.59 -6.90 -12.65
CA GLY A 77 -6.79 -8.19 -11.98
C GLY A 77 -6.41 -9.42 -12.82
N GLY A 78 -6.00 -9.24 -14.07
CA GLY A 78 -5.62 -10.34 -14.95
C GLY A 78 -6.79 -11.22 -15.41
N PRO A 79 -6.50 -12.42 -15.96
CA PRO A 79 -7.50 -13.27 -16.61
C PRO A 79 -8.65 -13.70 -15.70
N VAL A 80 -8.38 -13.91 -14.41
CA VAL A 80 -9.41 -14.29 -13.42
C VAL A 80 -10.42 -13.18 -13.25
N ALA A 81 -9.97 -11.94 -13.02
CA ALA A 81 -10.86 -10.79 -12.87
C ALA A 81 -11.66 -10.50 -14.15
N SER A 82 -11.00 -10.59 -15.32
CA SER A 82 -11.65 -10.42 -16.62
C SER A 82 -12.76 -11.46 -16.86
N SER A 83 -12.51 -12.73 -16.51
CA SER A 83 -13.49 -13.81 -16.69
C SER A 83 -14.71 -13.62 -15.79
N ILE A 84 -14.50 -13.20 -14.53
CA ILE A 84 -15.59 -12.86 -13.60
C ILE A 84 -16.39 -11.67 -14.12
N THR A 85 -15.71 -10.63 -14.62
CA THR A 85 -16.35 -9.43 -15.19
C THR A 85 -17.27 -9.78 -16.36
N VAL A 86 -16.76 -10.57 -17.31
CA VAL A 86 -17.54 -11.03 -18.47
C VAL A 86 -18.73 -11.88 -18.04
N THR A 87 -18.54 -12.76 -17.06
CA THR A 87 -19.61 -13.62 -16.54
C THR A 87 -20.73 -12.80 -15.90
N ILE A 88 -20.40 -11.80 -15.07
CA ILE A 88 -21.38 -10.91 -14.43
C ILE A 88 -22.16 -10.12 -15.50
N ILE A 89 -21.46 -9.57 -16.49
CA ILE A 89 -22.09 -8.81 -17.59
C ILE A 89 -23.04 -9.71 -18.39
N LEU A 90 -22.61 -10.94 -18.74
CA LEU A 90 -23.42 -11.90 -19.50
C LEU A 90 -24.68 -12.32 -18.73
N ILE A 91 -24.54 -12.71 -17.46
CA ILE A 91 -25.68 -13.10 -16.62
C ILE A 91 -26.67 -11.95 -16.49
N THR A 92 -26.17 -10.75 -16.23
CA THR A 92 -27.04 -9.57 -16.08
C THR A 92 -27.78 -9.26 -17.37
N ARG A 93 -27.11 -9.40 -18.52
CA ARG A 93 -27.75 -9.21 -19.83
C ARG A 93 -28.87 -10.23 -20.05
N LEU A 94 -28.61 -11.50 -19.78
CA LEU A 94 -29.59 -12.58 -20.01
C LEU A 94 -30.81 -12.49 -19.08
N ILE A 95 -30.66 -11.97 -17.86
CA ILE A 95 -31.76 -11.90 -16.88
C ILE A 95 -32.59 -10.62 -17.04
N PHE A 96 -31.94 -9.47 -17.25
CA PHE A 96 -32.59 -8.16 -17.12
C PHE A 96 -32.90 -7.45 -18.44
N THR A 97 -32.51 -8.02 -19.59
CA THR A 97 -32.84 -7.42 -20.89
C THR A 97 -33.68 -8.36 -21.74
N GLU A 98 -34.64 -7.79 -22.47
CA GLU A 98 -35.51 -8.53 -23.36
C GLU A 98 -34.72 -9.21 -24.49
N TYR A 99 -35.24 -10.35 -24.93
CA TYR A 99 -34.65 -11.11 -26.01
C TYR A 99 -34.81 -10.34 -27.33
N SER A 100 -33.69 -9.91 -27.89
CA SER A 100 -33.63 -9.15 -29.15
C SER A 100 -32.32 -9.45 -29.88
N LEU A 101 -32.28 -9.18 -31.19
CA LEU A 101 -31.07 -9.29 -31.99
C LEU A 101 -29.91 -8.47 -31.40
N ALA A 102 -30.21 -7.29 -30.85
CA ALA A 102 -29.22 -6.46 -30.16
C ALA A 102 -28.68 -7.12 -28.88
N SER A 103 -29.50 -7.89 -28.17
CA SER A 103 -29.06 -8.63 -26.99
C SER A 103 -28.17 -9.81 -27.35
N GLU A 104 -28.53 -10.59 -28.38
CA GLU A 104 -27.71 -11.69 -28.88
C GLU A 104 -26.33 -11.21 -29.34
N LEU A 105 -26.30 -10.17 -30.17
CA LEU A 105 -25.04 -9.58 -30.66
C LEU A 105 -24.19 -9.02 -29.52
N ALA A 106 -24.80 -8.39 -28.51
CA ALA A 106 -24.09 -7.92 -27.32
C ALA A 106 -23.46 -9.07 -26.51
N CYS A 107 -24.14 -10.23 -26.41
CA CYS A 107 -23.59 -11.41 -25.76
C CYS A 107 -22.39 -12.01 -26.52
N TYR A 108 -22.46 -12.08 -27.85
CA TYR A 108 -21.32 -12.56 -28.65
C TYR A 108 -20.11 -11.63 -28.57
N THR A 109 -20.33 -10.32 -28.67
CA THR A 109 -19.24 -9.32 -28.63
C THR A 109 -18.50 -9.30 -27.29
N ILE A 110 -19.21 -9.41 -26.16
CA ILE A 110 -18.58 -9.44 -24.84
C ILE A 110 -17.82 -10.75 -24.60
N LEU A 111 -18.34 -11.88 -25.08
CA LEU A 111 -17.68 -13.17 -24.97
C LEU A 111 -16.37 -13.18 -25.79
N LEU A 112 -16.42 -12.72 -27.04
CA LEU A 112 -15.25 -12.62 -27.91
C LEU A 112 -14.21 -11.66 -27.33
N SER A 113 -14.66 -10.51 -26.84
CA SER A 113 -13.79 -9.54 -26.15
C SER A 113 -13.10 -10.20 -24.95
N GLY A 114 -13.85 -10.88 -24.09
CA GLY A 114 -13.32 -11.61 -22.93
C GLY A 114 -12.24 -12.64 -23.28
N ILE A 115 -12.43 -13.39 -24.37
CA ILE A 115 -11.46 -14.38 -24.82
C ILE A 115 -10.19 -13.70 -25.34
N GLY A 116 -10.31 -12.75 -26.27
CA GLY A 116 -9.13 -12.16 -26.90
C GLY A 116 -8.30 -11.27 -25.99
N VAL A 117 -8.92 -10.57 -25.03
CA VAL A 117 -8.13 -9.78 -24.06
C VAL A 117 -7.19 -10.66 -23.23
N ILE A 118 -7.56 -11.91 -22.94
CA ILE A 118 -6.71 -12.85 -22.21
C ILE A 118 -5.47 -13.22 -23.05
N PHE A 119 -5.63 -13.44 -24.36
CA PHE A 119 -4.51 -13.71 -25.25
C PHE A 119 -3.59 -12.49 -25.39
N ILE A 120 -4.15 -11.30 -25.62
CA ILE A 120 -3.39 -10.05 -25.74
C ILE A 120 -2.63 -9.74 -24.44
N ALA A 121 -3.23 -10.03 -23.28
CA ALA A 121 -2.59 -9.82 -22.00
C ALA A 121 -1.30 -10.63 -21.80
N ARG A 122 -1.18 -11.79 -22.47
CA ARG A 122 0.02 -12.67 -22.43
C ARG A 122 1.16 -12.17 -23.32
N ILE A 123 0.90 -11.24 -24.22
CA ILE A 123 1.94 -10.68 -25.10
C ILE A 123 2.93 -9.86 -24.25
N GLN A 124 4.23 -10.10 -24.46
CA GLN A 124 5.32 -9.40 -23.78
C GLN A 124 5.64 -8.08 -24.49
N THR A 125 4.86 -7.05 -24.18
CA THR A 125 5.04 -5.68 -24.68
C THR A 125 4.86 -4.66 -23.55
N SER A 126 5.16 -3.39 -23.82
CA SER A 126 4.90 -2.31 -22.86
C SER A 126 3.42 -2.20 -22.52
N ILE A 127 3.10 -1.75 -21.30
CA ILE A 127 1.71 -1.59 -20.84
C ILE A 127 0.90 -0.69 -21.77
N THR A 128 1.51 0.39 -22.28
CA THR A 128 0.90 1.31 -23.25
C THR A 128 0.54 0.62 -24.55
N LEU A 129 1.47 -0.12 -25.14
CA LEU A 129 1.23 -0.81 -26.41
C LEU A 129 0.18 -1.93 -26.24
N LYS A 130 0.22 -2.65 -25.12
CA LYS A 130 -0.78 -3.65 -24.75
C LYS A 130 -2.18 -3.03 -24.66
N LEU A 131 -2.30 -1.87 -24.02
CA LEU A 131 -3.55 -1.11 -23.90
C LEU A 131 -4.12 -0.68 -25.25
N VAL A 132 -3.26 -0.25 -26.18
CA VAL A 132 -3.64 0.05 -27.56
C VAL A 132 -4.16 -1.20 -28.26
N TRP A 133 -3.45 -2.32 -28.19
CA TRP A 133 -3.90 -3.58 -28.79
C TRP A 133 -5.24 -4.07 -28.23
N LEU A 134 -5.45 -3.98 -26.91
CA LEU A 134 -6.71 -4.34 -26.26
C LEU A 134 -7.88 -3.49 -26.78
N HIS A 135 -7.69 -2.18 -26.92
CA HIS A 135 -8.71 -1.28 -27.46
C HIS A 135 -9.01 -1.56 -28.94
N VAL A 136 -7.96 -1.66 -29.77
CA VAL A 136 -8.11 -1.94 -31.21
C VAL A 136 -8.85 -3.25 -31.43
N TYR A 137 -8.50 -4.29 -30.66
CA TYR A 137 -9.18 -5.59 -30.74
C TYR A 137 -10.65 -5.49 -30.38
N CYS A 138 -11.00 -4.91 -29.22
CA CYS A 138 -12.40 -4.80 -28.80
C CYS A 138 -13.23 -3.97 -29.78
N LEU A 139 -12.68 -2.86 -30.29
CA LEU A 139 -13.35 -2.03 -31.29
C LEU A 139 -13.57 -2.79 -32.61
N SER A 140 -12.59 -3.58 -33.06
CA SER A 140 -12.72 -4.37 -34.29
C SER A 140 -13.89 -5.36 -34.24
N ILE A 141 -14.16 -5.94 -33.07
CA ILE A 141 -15.27 -6.87 -32.84
C ILE A 141 -16.63 -6.14 -32.88
N LEU A 142 -16.65 -4.87 -32.48
CA LEU A 142 -17.89 -4.09 -32.37
C LEU A 142 -18.37 -3.53 -33.71
N ILE A 143 -17.50 -3.35 -34.71
CA ILE A 143 -17.85 -2.70 -35.98
C ILE A 143 -18.99 -3.43 -36.71
N VAL A 144 -18.87 -4.74 -36.90
CA VAL A 144 -19.86 -5.51 -37.69
C VAL A 144 -21.23 -5.55 -37.01
N PRO A 145 -21.35 -5.91 -35.70
CA PRO A 145 -22.62 -5.84 -34.98
C PRO A 145 -23.27 -4.46 -35.00
N MET A 146 -22.49 -3.38 -34.86
CA MET A 146 -23.03 -2.02 -34.93
C MET A 146 -23.58 -1.69 -36.31
N TYR A 147 -22.87 -2.09 -37.37
CA TYR A 147 -23.37 -1.87 -38.73
C TYR A 147 -24.66 -2.66 -39.00
N ILE A 148 -24.76 -3.91 -38.52
CA ILE A 148 -25.99 -4.72 -38.65
C ILE A 148 -27.16 -4.09 -37.91
N LEU A 149 -26.94 -3.55 -36.71
CA LEU A 149 -27.99 -3.01 -35.86
C LEU A 149 -28.53 -1.66 -36.34
N PHE A 150 -27.66 -0.76 -36.76
CA PHE A 150 -28.05 0.61 -37.10
C PHE A 150 -28.18 0.84 -38.60
N ASN A 151 -27.48 0.07 -39.44
CA ASN A 151 -27.39 0.28 -40.89
C ASN A 151 -27.08 1.73 -41.30
N ASP A 152 -26.49 2.53 -40.40
CA ASP A 152 -26.09 3.91 -40.59
C ASP A 152 -24.63 4.07 -40.19
N ILE A 153 -23.79 4.36 -41.18
CA ILE A 153 -22.35 4.53 -40.98
C ILE A 153 -22.01 5.71 -40.07
N SER A 154 -22.88 6.73 -40.01
CA SER A 154 -22.69 7.92 -39.18
C SER A 154 -22.74 7.56 -37.69
N VAL A 155 -23.69 6.69 -37.31
CA VAL A 155 -23.82 6.18 -35.93
C VAL A 155 -22.61 5.33 -35.55
N VAL A 156 -22.15 4.46 -36.45
CA VAL A 156 -20.95 3.62 -36.22
C VAL A 156 -19.71 4.49 -36.01
N VAL A 157 -19.47 5.47 -36.89
CA VAL A 157 -18.33 6.40 -36.79
C VAL A 157 -18.38 7.18 -35.49
N LEU A 158 -19.55 7.71 -35.13
CA LEU A 158 -19.74 8.48 -33.91
C LEU A 158 -19.52 7.64 -32.64
N TYR A 159 -19.96 6.38 -32.64
CA TYR A 159 -19.67 5.44 -31.55
C TYR A 159 -18.17 5.12 -31.44
N LEU A 160 -17.47 4.93 -32.57
CA LEU A 160 -16.03 4.68 -32.58
C LEU A 160 -15.24 5.87 -32.01
N ILE A 161 -15.57 7.10 -32.43
CA ILE A 161 -14.94 8.32 -31.89
C ILE A 161 -15.17 8.38 -30.37
N SER A 162 -16.41 8.19 -29.93
CA SER A 162 -16.80 8.21 -28.52
C SER A 162 -16.04 7.17 -27.69
N SER A 163 -15.88 5.98 -28.24
CA SER A 163 -15.19 4.85 -27.62
C SER A 163 -13.68 5.06 -27.54
N ILE A 164 -13.07 5.63 -28.59
CA ILE A 164 -11.65 5.99 -28.61
C ILE A 164 -11.37 7.09 -27.58
N THR A 165 -12.18 8.14 -27.53
CA THR A 165 -12.03 9.23 -26.56
C THR A 165 -12.17 8.71 -25.12
N THR A 166 -13.21 7.92 -24.84
CA THR A 166 -13.42 7.37 -23.49
C THR A 166 -12.34 6.36 -23.11
N GLY A 167 -11.87 5.56 -24.07
CA GLY A 167 -10.75 4.65 -23.90
C GLY A 167 -9.43 5.36 -23.56
N TYR A 168 -9.15 6.48 -24.23
CA TYR A 168 -8.01 7.34 -23.92
C TYR A 168 -8.10 7.94 -22.51
N ILE A 169 -9.27 8.45 -22.11
CA ILE A 169 -9.50 8.97 -20.76
C ILE A 169 -9.29 7.86 -19.71
N THR A 170 -9.87 6.68 -19.95
CA THR A 170 -9.72 5.48 -19.12
C THR A 170 -8.25 5.12 -18.94
N PHE A 171 -7.48 5.15 -20.04
CA PHE A 171 -6.04 4.90 -20.04
C PHE A 171 -5.28 5.91 -19.18
N VAL A 172 -5.51 7.21 -19.39
CA VAL A 172 -4.83 8.28 -18.64
C VAL A 172 -5.17 8.19 -17.15
N SER A 173 -6.45 8.05 -16.79
CA SER A 173 -6.89 7.93 -15.40
C SER A 173 -6.32 6.71 -14.70
N THR A 174 -6.31 5.55 -15.37
CA THR A 174 -5.76 4.31 -14.78
C THR A 174 -4.25 4.44 -14.53
N ASN A 175 -3.50 4.96 -15.51
CA ASN A 175 -2.06 5.17 -15.33
C ASN A 175 -1.75 6.17 -14.23
N TYR A 176 -2.49 7.28 -14.15
CA TYR A 176 -2.33 8.27 -13.10
C TYR A 176 -2.52 7.64 -11.71
N VAL A 177 -3.59 6.88 -11.51
CA VAL A 177 -3.87 6.20 -10.24
C VAL A 177 -2.81 5.16 -9.89
N LEU A 178 -2.38 4.34 -10.85
CA LEU A 178 -1.34 3.33 -10.61
C LEU A 178 0.01 3.99 -10.25
N GLN A 179 0.42 5.02 -10.99
CA GLN A 179 1.66 5.76 -10.71
C GLN A 179 1.57 6.49 -9.36
N SER A 180 0.44 7.14 -9.06
CA SER A 180 0.21 7.81 -7.78
C SER A 180 0.32 6.83 -6.61
N ASN A 181 -0.28 5.65 -6.73
CA ASN A 181 -0.19 4.60 -5.72
C ASN A 181 1.24 4.06 -5.58
N GLU A 182 1.97 3.86 -6.68
CA GLU A 182 3.37 3.43 -6.62
C GLU A 182 4.25 4.48 -5.93
N LEU A 183 4.09 5.75 -6.28
CA LEU A 183 4.81 6.86 -5.63
C LEU A 183 4.45 6.97 -4.15
N PHE A 184 3.19 6.79 -3.79
CA PHE A 184 2.75 6.77 -2.40
C PHE A 184 3.40 5.62 -1.62
N GLN A 185 3.47 4.42 -2.21
CA GLN A 185 4.16 3.29 -1.59
C GLN A 185 5.66 3.55 -1.45
N LYS A 186 6.32 4.12 -2.46
CA LYS A 186 7.72 4.52 -2.37
C LYS A 186 7.91 5.55 -1.26
N MET A 187 7.08 6.58 -1.19
CA MET A 187 7.13 7.58 -0.12
C MET A 187 6.98 6.94 1.26
N LYS A 188 6.07 5.97 1.41
CA LYS A 188 5.89 5.19 2.66
C LYS A 188 7.12 4.34 2.98
N GLN A 189 7.79 3.77 1.97
CA GLN A 189 9.04 3.03 2.12
C GLN A 189 10.20 3.94 2.52
N TYR A 190 10.27 5.15 1.96
CA TYR A 190 11.27 6.17 2.26
C TYR A 190 10.92 7.03 3.47
N ALA A 191 9.79 6.80 4.14
CA ALA A 191 9.53 7.42 5.41
C ALA A 191 10.57 6.88 6.40
N THR A 192 11.43 7.76 6.91
CA THR A 192 12.52 7.46 7.86
C THR A 192 12.13 7.75 9.30
N ILE A 193 10.98 8.37 9.52
CA ILE A 193 10.48 8.79 10.83
C ILE A 193 9.32 7.89 11.26
N ASP A 194 9.29 7.52 12.53
CA ASP A 194 8.15 6.88 13.18
C ASP A 194 7.07 7.92 13.46
N ALA A 195 5.88 7.74 12.88
CA ALA A 195 4.81 8.75 12.93
C ALA A 195 4.25 8.98 14.34
N LEU A 196 4.41 8.00 15.25
CA LEU A 196 3.89 8.10 16.61
C LEU A 196 4.82 8.93 17.50
N THR A 197 6.11 8.60 17.50
CA THR A 197 7.12 9.16 18.43
C THR A 197 7.93 10.30 17.81
N GLY A 198 7.93 10.41 16.48
CA GLY A 198 8.75 11.34 15.71
C GLY A 198 10.26 10.99 15.74
N LEU A 199 10.65 9.86 16.32
CA LEU A 199 12.02 9.35 16.24
C LEU A 199 12.28 8.74 14.85
N GLY A 200 13.53 8.39 14.55
CA GLY A 200 13.78 7.57 13.36
C GLY A 200 13.08 6.20 13.50
N ASN A 201 12.61 5.62 12.41
CA ASN A 201 12.06 4.26 12.44
C ASN A 201 13.14 3.21 12.21
N VAL A 202 12.76 1.94 12.23
CA VAL A 202 13.67 0.80 11.98
C VAL A 202 14.48 0.93 10.69
N ARG A 203 13.93 1.54 9.63
CA ARG A 203 14.68 1.74 8.37
C ARG A 203 15.77 2.78 8.51
N GLN A 204 15.48 3.88 9.22
CA GLN A 204 16.48 4.90 9.50
C GLN A 204 17.57 4.37 10.44
N PHE A 205 17.19 3.53 11.42
CA PHE A 205 18.15 2.81 12.24
C PHE A 205 19.12 1.98 11.39
N ASP A 206 18.60 1.13 10.50
CA ASP A 206 19.43 0.29 9.62
C ASP A 206 20.34 1.13 8.72
N LEU A 207 19.83 2.25 8.19
CA LEU A 207 20.59 3.15 7.32
C LEU A 207 21.75 3.81 8.08
N GLU A 208 21.47 4.36 9.27
CA GLU A 208 22.49 5.03 10.09
C GLU A 208 23.52 4.04 10.65
N MET A 209 23.07 2.86 11.08
CA MET A 209 23.96 1.78 11.54
C MET A 209 24.93 1.37 10.43
N ASN A 210 24.42 1.08 9.22
CA ASN A 210 25.27 0.72 8.09
C ASN A 210 26.23 1.85 7.70
N ARG A 211 25.76 3.11 7.69
CA ARG A 211 26.59 4.29 7.41
C ARG A 211 27.75 4.42 8.40
N HIS A 212 27.52 4.16 9.67
CA HIS A 212 28.56 4.24 10.70
C HIS A 212 29.52 3.05 10.67
N ILE A 213 29.04 1.85 10.30
CA ILE A 213 29.88 0.66 10.16
C ILE A 213 30.75 0.72 8.89
N SER A 214 30.22 1.19 7.77
CA SER A 214 30.94 1.23 6.48
C SER A 214 32.07 2.27 6.42
N ASN A 215 32.00 3.31 7.26
CA ASN A 215 32.94 4.44 7.22
C ASN A 215 34.23 4.21 8.05
N LYS A 216 34.53 2.97 8.46
CA LYS A 216 35.55 2.59 9.46
C LYS A 216 37.04 2.69 9.03
N ASN A 217 37.40 3.74 8.30
CA ASN A 217 38.80 4.14 8.10
C ASN A 217 39.30 5.15 9.15
N MET A 218 38.56 5.39 10.25
CA MET A 218 38.90 6.40 11.24
C MET A 218 39.56 5.77 12.48
N LYS A 219 40.75 6.29 12.80
CA LYS A 219 41.61 5.86 13.92
C LYS A 219 41.02 6.05 15.34
N ASN A 220 39.70 6.27 15.49
CA ASN A 220 38.98 6.52 16.76
C ASN A 220 37.52 5.95 16.78
N ASP A 221 37.24 4.89 15.99
CA ASP A 221 35.90 4.39 15.59
C ASP A 221 35.12 3.50 16.60
N SER A 222 34.97 3.93 17.86
CA SER A 222 34.00 3.29 18.77
C SER A 222 32.57 3.64 18.37
N LEU A 223 31.70 2.64 18.28
CA LEU A 223 30.27 2.81 18.01
C LEU A 223 29.51 2.01 19.07
N CYS A 224 28.59 2.64 19.77
CA CYS A 224 27.83 1.99 20.83
C CYS A 224 26.34 1.94 20.46
N LEU A 225 25.68 0.82 20.76
CA LEU A 225 24.27 0.59 20.54
C LEU A 225 23.59 0.35 21.89
N LEU A 226 22.51 1.09 22.14
CA LEU A 226 21.59 0.81 23.22
C LEU A 226 20.29 0.30 22.62
N LEU A 227 19.84 -0.86 23.07
CA LEU A 227 18.50 -1.37 22.83
C LEU A 227 17.69 -1.21 24.11
N ILE A 228 16.50 -0.62 23.97
CA ILE A 228 15.68 -0.16 25.10
C ILE A 228 14.28 -0.72 24.89
N ASP A 229 13.70 -1.29 25.94
CA ASP A 229 12.35 -1.84 25.90
C ASP A 229 11.54 -1.41 27.12
N ILE A 230 10.29 -1.07 26.88
CA ILE A 230 9.36 -0.66 27.94
C ILE A 230 8.89 -1.88 28.72
N ASP A 231 9.25 -1.91 30.01
CA ASP A 231 8.88 -2.99 30.90
C ASP A 231 7.35 -3.06 31.06
N HIS A 232 6.81 -4.27 30.93
CA HIS A 232 5.38 -4.53 31.12
C HIS A 232 4.45 -3.69 30.21
N PHE A 233 4.90 -3.29 29.01
CA PHE A 233 4.09 -2.48 28.10
C PHE A 233 2.74 -3.13 27.74
N LYS A 234 2.71 -4.46 27.58
CA LYS A 234 1.44 -5.19 27.38
C LYS A 234 0.45 -4.97 28.50
N TYR A 235 0.90 -4.93 29.76
CA TYR A 235 0.02 -4.65 30.90
C TYR A 235 -0.59 -3.24 30.82
N VAL A 236 0.16 -2.26 30.34
CA VAL A 236 -0.37 -0.90 30.11
C VAL A 236 -1.50 -0.92 29.08
N ASN A 237 -1.30 -1.60 27.94
CA ASN A 237 -2.33 -1.74 26.92
C ASN A 237 -3.56 -2.50 27.42
N ASP A 238 -3.34 -3.61 28.15
CA ASP A 238 -4.43 -4.45 28.65
C ASP A 238 -5.24 -3.73 29.75
N THR A 239 -4.60 -2.82 30.52
CA THR A 239 -5.24 -2.10 31.64
C THR A 239 -5.89 -0.78 31.21
N TYR A 240 -5.22 0.00 30.35
CA TYR A 240 -5.61 1.37 30.00
C TYR A 240 -6.00 1.53 28.52
N GLY A 241 -5.90 0.47 27.72
CA GLY A 241 -6.19 0.47 26.29
C GLY A 241 -5.02 0.94 25.43
N HIS A 242 -5.09 0.61 24.14
CA HIS A 242 -4.06 1.00 23.15
C HIS A 242 -3.78 2.52 23.08
N PRO A 243 -4.79 3.43 23.16
CA PRO A 243 -4.51 4.87 23.15
C PRO A 243 -3.62 5.33 24.31
N ALA A 244 -3.71 4.67 25.48
CA ALA A 244 -2.83 4.96 26.61
C ALA A 244 -1.39 4.47 26.37
N GLY A 245 -1.24 3.27 25.77
CA GLY A 245 0.07 2.78 25.32
C GLY A 245 0.74 3.72 24.31
N ASP A 246 -0.03 4.27 23.38
CA ASP A 246 0.45 5.26 22.41
C ASP A 246 0.98 6.54 23.08
N GLU A 247 0.33 7.04 24.12
CA GLU A 247 0.82 8.19 24.90
C GLU A 247 2.10 7.89 25.68
N VAL A 248 2.23 6.67 26.21
CA VAL A 248 3.47 6.22 26.85
C VAL A 248 4.61 6.20 25.82
N LEU A 249 4.38 5.62 24.64
CA LEU A 249 5.39 5.56 23.57
C LEU A 249 5.84 6.96 23.12
N LYS A 250 4.91 7.90 22.96
CA LYS A 250 5.22 9.31 22.63
C LYS A 250 6.12 9.95 23.68
N GLN A 251 5.78 9.80 24.96
CA GLN A 251 6.54 10.38 26.06
C GLN A 251 7.93 9.74 26.19
N VAL A 252 8.05 8.41 26.05
CA VAL A 252 9.35 7.74 26.00
C VAL A 252 10.18 8.27 24.83
N GLY A 253 9.58 8.42 23.64
CA GLY A 253 10.25 9.02 22.49
C GLY A 253 10.77 10.44 22.74
N CYS A 254 9.99 11.27 23.43
CA CYS A 254 10.40 12.62 23.84
C CYS A 254 11.57 12.58 24.83
N ILE A 255 11.49 11.72 25.85
CA ILE A 255 12.58 11.51 26.82
C ILE A 255 13.86 11.09 26.13
N LEU A 256 13.81 10.15 25.19
CA LEU A 256 15.00 9.70 24.45
C LEU A 256 15.60 10.85 23.62
N ARG A 257 14.76 11.66 22.97
CA ARG A 257 15.23 12.82 22.20
C ARG A 257 15.88 13.89 23.09
N GLU A 258 15.32 14.17 24.25
CA GLU A 258 15.82 15.21 25.17
C GLU A 258 17.04 14.76 25.98
N THR A 259 17.12 13.46 26.29
CA THR A 259 18.20 12.88 27.11
C THR A 259 19.42 12.55 26.27
N SER A 260 19.24 12.16 25.00
CA SER A 260 20.33 11.78 24.11
C SER A 260 21.11 13.01 23.63
N GLN A 261 22.45 12.91 23.65
CA GLN A 261 23.32 13.87 22.96
C GLN A 261 23.19 13.80 21.43
N PHE A 262 22.69 12.68 20.90
CA PHE A 262 22.47 12.42 19.49
C PHE A 262 20.97 12.17 19.23
N PRO A 263 20.11 13.20 19.29
CA PRO A 263 18.67 13.05 19.14
C PRO A 263 18.27 12.47 17.78
N ASP A 264 19.04 12.77 16.73
CA ASP A 264 18.82 12.26 15.37
C ASP A 264 19.19 10.78 15.21
N LEU A 265 19.84 10.19 16.22
CA LEU A 265 20.23 8.78 16.27
C LEU A 265 19.43 7.99 17.32
N ALA A 266 18.26 8.51 17.71
CA ALA A 266 17.26 7.79 18.47
C ALA A 266 16.17 7.24 17.54
N PHE A 267 15.82 5.97 17.75
CA PHE A 267 14.94 5.21 16.86
C PHE A 267 13.88 4.43 17.63
N ARG A 268 12.73 4.21 16.99
CA ARG A 268 11.77 3.18 17.37
C ARG A 268 11.87 2.00 16.42
N LYS A 269 12.33 0.84 16.92
CA LYS A 269 12.49 -0.39 16.13
C LYS A 269 11.13 -1.04 15.80
N GLY A 270 10.17 -0.94 16.71
CA GLY A 270 8.82 -1.47 16.52
C GLY A 270 8.19 -1.86 17.85
N GLY A 271 6.86 -1.89 17.92
CA GLY A 271 6.15 -2.15 19.19
C GLY A 271 6.60 -1.18 20.28
N GLU A 272 7.12 -1.73 21.37
CA GLU A 272 7.69 -1.05 22.55
C GLU A 272 9.22 -0.94 22.57
N GLU A 273 9.88 -1.32 21.47
CA GLU A 273 11.34 -1.34 21.36
C GLU A 273 11.90 -0.06 20.73
N PHE A 274 12.91 0.48 21.37
CA PHE A 274 13.67 1.66 20.97
C PHE A 274 15.15 1.32 20.83
N ALA A 275 15.85 2.13 20.04
CA ALA A 275 17.30 2.03 19.89
C ALA A 275 17.94 3.41 19.95
N LEU A 276 19.15 3.48 20.47
CA LEU A 276 20.00 4.67 20.40
C LEU A 276 21.38 4.27 19.88
N LEU A 277 21.82 4.93 18.80
CA LEU A 277 23.13 4.71 18.21
C LEU A 277 24.06 5.88 18.60
N ILE A 278 25.20 5.56 19.21
CA ILE A 278 26.13 6.56 19.76
C ILE A 278 27.49 6.44 19.08
N PRO A 279 27.84 7.35 18.15
CA PRO A 279 29.12 7.33 17.45
C PRO A 279 30.24 7.92 18.30
N ASN A 280 31.47 7.46 18.06
CA ASN A 280 32.71 7.93 18.69
C ASN A 280 32.73 7.78 20.23
N LYS A 281 32.01 6.79 20.75
CA LYS A 281 31.89 6.50 22.19
C LYS A 281 31.90 4.99 22.40
N GLY A 282 32.66 4.54 23.40
CA GLY A 282 32.75 3.13 23.77
C GLY A 282 31.73 2.71 24.83
N LEU A 283 31.82 1.44 25.25
CA LEU A 283 30.84 0.76 26.11
C LEU A 283 30.53 1.50 27.42
N ALA A 284 31.56 2.03 28.10
CA ALA A 284 31.40 2.73 29.38
C ALA A 284 30.50 3.97 29.27
N TYR A 285 30.59 4.71 28.16
CA TYR A 285 29.72 5.84 27.90
C TYR A 285 28.28 5.38 27.61
N GLY A 286 28.13 4.30 26.84
CA GLY A 286 26.83 3.69 26.57
C GLY A 286 26.10 3.26 27.83
N ILE A 287 26.80 2.63 28.78
CA ILE A 287 26.24 2.24 30.09
C ILE A 287 25.77 3.48 30.87
N CYS A 288 26.60 4.54 30.93
CA CYS A 288 26.25 5.78 31.61
C CYS A 288 24.99 6.43 30.99
N MET A 289 24.93 6.50 29.66
CA MET A 289 23.76 7.02 28.95
C MET A 289 22.51 6.15 29.17
N GLY A 290 22.67 4.83 29.17
CA GLY A 290 21.59 3.88 29.46
C GLY A 290 21.02 4.09 30.87
N GLU A 291 21.89 4.28 31.87
CA GLU A 291 21.45 4.52 33.25
C GLU A 291 20.77 5.88 33.42
N GLN A 292 21.25 6.90 32.71
CA GLN A 292 20.61 8.20 32.67
C GLN A 292 19.19 8.08 32.09
N ILE A 293 19.02 7.44 30.93
CA ILE A 293 17.72 7.21 30.30
C ILE A 293 16.80 6.41 31.24
N ARG A 294 17.29 5.30 31.80
CA ARG A 294 16.53 4.45 32.72
C ARG A 294 16.01 5.24 33.93
N THR A 295 16.87 6.06 34.54
CA THR A 295 16.53 6.88 35.72
C THR A 295 15.54 8.00 35.36
N VAL A 296 15.69 8.64 34.20
CA VAL A 296 14.74 9.66 33.72
C VAL A 296 13.38 9.04 33.47
N VAL A 297 13.30 7.89 32.78
CA VAL A 297 12.04 7.17 32.55
C VAL A 297 11.39 6.75 33.87
N GLU A 298 12.13 6.14 34.79
CA GLU A 298 11.60 5.70 36.08
C GLU A 298 11.03 6.84 36.94
N SER A 299 11.64 8.03 36.87
CA SER A 299 11.21 9.21 37.63
C SER A 299 10.16 10.06 36.91
N HIS A 300 9.96 9.87 35.60
CA HIS A 300 9.02 10.63 34.80
C HIS A 300 7.56 10.26 35.11
N PRO A 301 6.69 11.24 35.43
CA PRO A 301 5.27 10.98 35.64
C PRO A 301 4.55 10.88 34.28
N PHE A 302 4.41 9.67 33.73
CA PHE A 302 3.72 9.45 32.47
C PHE A 302 2.23 9.80 32.59
N GLN A 303 1.80 10.83 31.89
CA GLN A 303 0.42 11.29 31.90
C GLN A 303 -0.37 10.68 30.74
N LEU A 304 -1.50 10.05 31.04
CA LEU A 304 -2.42 9.47 30.07
C LEU A 304 -3.46 10.52 29.60
N LEU A 305 -4.24 10.17 28.57
CA LEU A 305 -5.25 11.07 27.97
C LEU A 305 -6.33 11.56 28.96
N ASP A 306 -6.66 10.74 29.96
CA ASP A 306 -7.63 11.04 31.01
C ASP A 306 -7.01 11.82 32.19
N GLY A 307 -5.72 12.14 32.13
CA GLY A 307 -4.96 12.80 33.19
C GLY A 307 -4.38 11.87 34.25
N THR A 308 -4.65 10.55 34.17
CA THR A 308 -4.06 9.56 35.06
C THR A 308 -2.54 9.55 34.90
N LYS A 309 -1.81 9.49 36.02
CA LYS A 309 -0.34 9.39 36.04
C LYS A 309 0.08 7.97 36.38
N ILE A 310 0.89 7.36 35.53
CA ILE A 310 1.44 6.02 35.74
C ILE A 310 2.96 6.06 35.81
N LYS A 311 3.55 5.02 36.41
CA LYS A 311 5.00 4.81 36.42
C LYS A 311 5.37 3.76 35.39
N ILE A 312 6.41 4.06 34.63
CA ILE A 312 6.95 3.17 33.60
C ILE A 312 8.45 3.01 33.88
N THR A 313 8.96 1.81 33.63
CA THR A 313 10.40 1.54 33.65
C THR A 313 10.82 0.97 32.31
N VAL A 314 12.13 1.03 32.04
CA VAL A 314 12.71 0.45 30.84
C VAL A 314 13.87 -0.46 31.22
N SER A 315 14.02 -1.54 30.46
CA SER A 315 15.23 -2.35 30.47
C SER A 315 16.11 -1.93 29.30
N VAL A 316 17.42 -1.89 29.52
CA VAL A 316 18.40 -1.47 28.51
C VAL A 316 19.49 -2.53 28.34
N GLY A 317 19.81 -2.85 27.09
CA GLY A 317 20.98 -3.62 26.68
C GLY A 317 21.95 -2.74 25.93
N VAL A 318 23.23 -2.80 26.28
CA VAL A 318 24.28 -1.96 25.69
C VAL A 318 25.35 -2.83 25.04
N SER A 319 25.76 -2.51 23.82
CA SER A 319 26.93 -3.12 23.19
C SER A 319 27.85 -2.08 22.58
N GLU A 320 29.11 -2.44 22.41
CA GLU A 320 30.08 -1.73 21.59
C GLU A 320 30.32 -2.55 20.32
N TYR A 321 30.51 -1.87 19.20
CA TYR A 321 30.70 -2.53 17.92
C TYR A 321 32.02 -3.29 17.93
N GLU A 322 31.93 -4.61 17.85
CA GLU A 322 33.04 -5.52 17.61
C GLU A 322 32.65 -6.51 16.51
N GLY A 323 33.53 -6.73 15.53
CA GLY A 323 33.30 -7.71 14.46
C GLY A 323 32.27 -7.24 13.42
N SER A 324 31.10 -7.88 13.36
CA SER A 324 30.05 -7.64 12.36
C SER A 324 28.82 -6.90 12.91
N SER A 325 28.00 -6.35 12.01
CA SER A 325 26.70 -5.75 12.34
C SER A 325 25.79 -6.70 13.11
N GLU A 326 25.76 -7.96 12.72
CA GLU A 326 24.92 -8.98 13.35
C GLU A 326 25.36 -9.26 14.78
N GLN A 327 26.68 -9.37 15.01
CA GLN A 327 27.25 -9.56 16.35
C GLN A 327 26.95 -8.36 17.24
N PHE A 328 27.08 -7.15 16.70
CA PHE A 328 26.83 -5.91 17.43
C PHE A 328 25.39 -5.80 17.94
N ILE A 329 24.41 -6.13 17.09
CA ILE A 329 22.99 -6.14 17.46
C ILE A 329 22.71 -7.29 18.43
N GLN A 330 23.21 -8.50 18.15
CA GLN A 330 22.98 -9.67 18.98
C GLN A 330 23.50 -9.46 20.41
N ALA A 331 24.68 -8.85 20.57
CA ALA A 331 25.23 -8.51 21.88
C ALA A 331 24.30 -7.56 22.67
N ALA A 332 23.76 -6.52 22.01
CA ALA A 332 22.81 -5.62 22.67
C ALA A 332 21.49 -6.32 23.03
N ASP A 333 20.98 -7.20 22.16
CA ASP A 333 19.76 -7.98 22.40
C ASP A 333 19.95 -8.96 23.58
N ASP A 334 21.09 -9.65 23.65
CA ASP A 334 21.43 -10.56 24.74
C ASP A 334 21.54 -9.80 26.08
N ALA A 335 22.16 -8.63 26.07
CA ALA A 335 22.24 -7.75 27.23
C ALA A 335 20.85 -7.25 27.67
N LEU A 336 20.00 -6.85 26.72
CA LEU A 336 18.62 -6.42 27.01
C LEU A 336 17.79 -7.58 27.59
N TYR A 337 17.93 -8.78 27.02
CA TYR A 337 17.30 -9.99 27.51
C TYR A 337 17.74 -10.31 28.94
N TYR A 338 19.04 -10.17 29.23
CA TYR A 338 19.57 -10.33 30.58
C TYR A 338 18.96 -9.30 31.55
N SER A 339 18.86 -8.02 31.18
CA SER A 339 18.18 -7.00 32.00
C SER A 339 16.72 -7.39 32.30
N LYS A 340 15.98 -7.83 31.29
CA LYS A 340 14.57 -8.26 31.43
C LYS A 340 14.41 -9.49 32.35
N ARG A 341 15.35 -10.45 32.27
CA ARG A 341 15.33 -11.67 33.10
C ARG A 341 15.77 -11.43 34.54
N ASN A 342 16.64 -10.45 34.78
CA ASN A 342 17.21 -10.17 36.10
C ASN A 342 16.49 -9.05 36.85
N GLY A 343 15.17 -8.96 36.70
CA GLY A 343 14.33 -8.07 37.48
C GLY A 343 13.89 -6.78 36.79
N ARG A 344 14.20 -6.60 35.50
CA ARG A 344 13.83 -5.41 34.70
C ARG A 344 14.39 -4.10 35.29
N ASN A 345 14.04 -2.96 34.71
CA ASN A 345 14.46 -1.64 35.18
C ASN A 345 15.98 -1.57 35.45
N LYS A 346 16.77 -2.04 34.49
CA LYS A 346 18.22 -2.23 34.62
C LYS A 346 18.92 -2.04 33.29
N VAL A 347 20.19 -1.67 33.37
CA VAL A 347 21.12 -1.62 32.25
C VAL A 347 22.08 -2.79 32.36
N SER A 348 22.25 -3.53 31.27
CA SER A 348 23.28 -4.57 31.16
C SER A 348 24.08 -4.34 29.89
N SER A 349 25.31 -4.82 29.87
CA SER A 349 26.21 -4.67 28.72
C SER A 349 26.77 -6.00 28.26
N ALA A 350 26.99 -6.14 26.96
CA ALA A 350 27.77 -7.22 26.36
C ALA A 350 28.74 -6.62 25.32
N SER A 351 29.93 -7.21 25.20
CA SER A 351 30.94 -6.88 24.21
C SER A 351 31.07 -8.01 23.20
#